data_AF-A0A7I0HLT9-F1
#
_entry.id   AF-A0A7I0HLT9-F1
#
_cell.length_a   1.000
_cell.length_b   1.000
_cell.length_c   1.000
_cell.angle_alpha   90.00
_cell.angle_beta   90.00
_cell.angle_gamma   90.00
#
_symmetry.space_group_name_H-M   'P 1'
#
loop_
_entity.id
_entity.type
_entity.pdbx_description
1 polymer ?
#
loop_
_entity_poly.entity_id
_entity_poly.type
_entity_poly.pdbx_seq_one_letter_code
_entity_poly.pdbx_strand_id
1 'polypeptide(L)'
;MWNPSKKIRTITSKILFIVFSLTSIFHVLALFQIIPYQYLWGGRLQSLEEMYVMESISLIANVFFVFTSYLYLVYLKNGFVPTWIRIVFGFIAFIFFINTIGNLVAVTNLETLLATPITAFLSVVSFTLVPKYENQTSEL
;
A
#
# COMPACT_ATOMS: atom_id res chain seq x y z
N MET A 1 22.52 -0.03 10.11
CA MET A 1 21.36 0.64 9.47
C MET A 1 20.84 -0.26 8.36
N TRP A 2 19.53 -0.55 8.32
CA TRP A 2 18.92 -1.34 7.24
C TRP A 2 19.09 -0.61 5.89
N ASN A 3 19.69 -1.26 4.89
CA ASN A 3 19.85 -0.71 3.54
C ASN A 3 19.69 -1.82 2.49
N PRO A 4 18.48 -2.04 1.96
CA PRO A 4 18.23 -3.16 1.05
C PRO A 4 18.89 -2.93 -0.31
N SER A 5 19.37 -4.03 -0.91
CA SER A 5 19.99 -4.02 -2.23
C SER A 5 19.00 -3.57 -3.33
N LYS A 6 19.54 -3.12 -4.48
CA LYS A 6 18.72 -2.75 -5.66
C LYS A 6 17.73 -3.86 -6.05
N LYS A 7 18.16 -5.12 -5.98
CA LYS A 7 17.33 -6.29 -6.30
C LYS A 7 16.14 -6.40 -5.36
N ILE A 8 16.36 -6.28 -4.05
CA ILE A 8 15.30 -6.32 -3.04
C ILE A 8 14.32 -5.17 -3.27
N ARG A 9 14.81 -3.94 -3.43
CA ARG A 9 13.97 -2.76 -3.69
C ARG A 9 13.12 -2.92 -4.96
N THR A 10 13.68 -3.51 -6.01
CA THR A 10 12.96 -3.78 -7.27
C THR A 10 11.84 -4.79 -7.05
N ILE A 11 12.12 -5.90 -6.36
CA ILE A 11 11.12 -6.94 -6.07
C ILE A 11 10.02 -6.36 -5.19
N THR A 12 10.39 -5.67 -4.11
CA THR A 12 9.46 -5.00 -3.21
C THR A 12 8.52 -4.05 -3.96
N SER A 13 9.08 -3.14 -4.77
CA SER A 13 8.28 -2.15 -5.48
C SER A 13 7.36 -2.79 -6.54
N LYS A 14 7.77 -3.90 -7.17
CA LYS A 14 6.89 -4.70 -8.06
C LYS A 14 5.76 -5.38 -7.29
N ILE A 15 6.04 -5.97 -6.12
CA ILE A 15 5.00 -6.58 -5.28
C ILE A 15 3.97 -5.52 -4.89
N LEU A 16 4.43 -4.35 -4.41
CA LEU A 16 3.55 -3.25 -4.02
C LEU A 16 2.72 -2.74 -5.21
N PHE A 17 3.33 -2.57 -6.38
CA PHE A 17 2.61 -2.20 -7.61
C PHE A 17 1.48 -3.19 -7.93
N ILE A 18 1.76 -4.49 -7.89
CA ILE A 18 0.76 -5.54 -8.17
C ILE A 18 -0.34 -5.52 -7.10
N VAL A 19 0.02 -5.49 -5.83
CA VAL A 19 -0.96 -5.52 -4.72
C VAL A 19 -1.87 -4.30 -4.79
N PHE A 20 -1.34 -3.08 -4.91
CA PHE A 20 -2.17 -1.88 -4.98
C PHE A 20 -3.04 -1.84 -6.25
N SER A 21 -2.59 -2.46 -7.35
CA SER A 21 -3.42 -2.59 -8.55
C SER A 21 -4.60 -3.54 -8.31
N LEU A 22 -4.36 -4.70 -7.69
CA LEU A 22 -5.41 -5.65 -7.33
C LEU A 22 -6.38 -5.03 -6.30
N THR A 23 -5.87 -4.30 -5.31
CA THR A 23 -6.68 -3.57 -4.33
C THR A 23 -7.51 -2.47 -4.98
N SER A 24 -6.97 -1.76 -5.98
CA SER A 24 -7.75 -0.78 -6.75
C SER A 24 -8.91 -1.45 -7.49
N ILE A 25 -8.69 -2.62 -8.08
CA ILE A 25 -9.76 -3.41 -8.72
C ILE A 25 -10.81 -3.81 -7.67
N PHE A 26 -10.39 -4.27 -6.50
CA PHE A 26 -11.30 -4.59 -5.39
C PHE A 26 -12.20 -3.40 -5.03
N HIS A 27 -11.65 -2.20 -4.86
CA HIS A 27 -12.44 -1.00 -4.55
C HIS A 27 -13.43 -0.66 -5.67
N VAL A 28 -13.05 -0.84 -6.93
CA VAL A 28 -13.98 -0.67 -8.06
C VAL A 28 -15.13 -1.67 -7.97
N LEU A 29 -14.85 -2.96 -7.70
CA LEU A 29 -15.89 -3.98 -7.52
C LEU A 29 -16.82 -3.67 -6.33
N ALA A 30 -16.27 -3.16 -5.23
CA ALA A 30 -17.02 -2.72 -4.06
C ALA A 30 -17.94 -1.53 -4.37
N LEU A 31 -17.46 -0.54 -5.13
CA LEU A 31 -18.28 0.58 -5.60
C LEU A 31 -19.42 0.13 -6.52
N PHE A 32 -19.22 -0.93 -7.30
CA PHE A 32 -20.29 -1.58 -8.08
C PHE A 32 -21.21 -2.48 -7.24
N GLN A 33 -21.04 -2.53 -5.92
CA GLN A 33 -21.83 -3.36 -4.99
C GLN A 33 -21.77 -4.86 -5.30
N ILE A 34 -20.75 -5.32 -6.03
CA ILE A 34 -20.50 -6.75 -6.23
C ILE A 34 -20.16 -7.41 -4.88
N ILE A 35 -19.58 -6.63 -3.97
CA ILE A 35 -19.30 -7.01 -2.59
C ILE A 35 -20.26 -6.25 -1.67
N PRO A 36 -21.07 -6.93 -0.84
CA PRO A 36 -21.99 -6.26 0.09
C PRO A 36 -21.23 -5.42 1.12
N TYR A 37 -21.70 -4.19 1.37
CA TYR A 37 -21.00 -3.21 2.22
C TYR A 37 -20.78 -3.67 3.67
N GLN A 38 -21.63 -4.56 4.19
CA GLN A 38 -21.49 -5.18 5.52
C GLN A 38 -20.21 -6.01 5.70
N TYR A 39 -19.50 -6.34 4.62
CA TYR A 39 -18.22 -7.06 4.65
C TYR A 39 -17.02 -6.15 4.40
N LEU A 40 -17.22 -4.84 4.27
CA LEU A 40 -16.18 -3.85 4.06
C LEU A 40 -15.90 -3.11 5.39
N TRP A 41 -14.69 -2.56 5.53
CA TRP A 41 -14.28 -1.72 6.68
C TRP A 41 -14.59 -2.31 8.06
N GLY A 42 -14.27 -3.57 8.29
CA GLY A 42 -14.45 -4.25 9.56
C GLY A 42 -15.91 -4.57 9.87
N GLY A 43 -16.80 -4.47 8.88
CA GLY A 43 -18.25 -4.51 9.06
C GLY A 43 -18.82 -3.30 9.80
N ARG A 44 -18.12 -2.16 9.77
CA ARG A 44 -18.49 -0.96 10.53
C ARG A 44 -19.32 0.05 9.74
N LEU A 45 -19.37 -0.07 8.41
CA LEU A 45 -20.18 0.80 7.58
C LEU A 45 -21.67 0.65 7.92
N GLN A 46 -22.36 1.77 8.08
CA GLN A 46 -23.78 1.82 8.45
C GLN A 46 -24.70 2.06 7.25
N SER A 47 -24.16 2.51 6.11
CA SER A 47 -24.95 2.83 4.91
C SER A 47 -24.17 2.64 3.61
N LEU A 48 -24.91 2.59 2.50
CA LEU A 48 -24.34 2.63 1.15
C LEU A 48 -23.62 3.95 0.87
N GLU A 49 -24.10 5.06 1.42
CA GLU A 49 -23.45 6.37 1.26
C GLU A 49 -22.05 6.36 1.91
N GLU A 50 -21.94 5.82 3.12
CA GLU A 50 -20.66 5.64 3.80
C GLU A 50 -19.73 4.74 2.99
N MET A 51 -20.25 3.63 2.44
CA MET A 51 -19.50 2.76 1.53
C MET A 51 -18.93 3.55 0.34
N TYR A 52 -19.75 4.33 -0.38
CA TYR A 52 -19.29 5.07 -1.54
C TYR A 52 -18.19 6.08 -1.19
N VAL A 53 -18.32 6.80 -0.08
CA VAL A 53 -17.31 7.76 0.38
C VAL A 53 -16.01 7.04 0.70
N MET A 54 -16.08 6.01 1.54
CA MET A 54 -14.90 5.32 2.05
C MET A 54 -14.17 4.55 0.95
N GLU A 55 -14.89 3.85 0.08
CA GLU A 55 -14.31 3.12 -1.05
C GLU A 55 -13.73 4.07 -2.12
N SER A 56 -14.34 5.24 -2.34
CA SER A 56 -13.78 6.25 -3.26
C SER A 56 -12.46 6.82 -2.75
N ILE A 57 -12.39 7.15 -1.45
CA ILE A 57 -11.14 7.62 -0.82
C ILE A 57 -10.06 6.54 -0.92
N SER A 58 -10.40 5.29 -0.61
CA SER A 58 -9.45 4.18 -0.69
C SER A 58 -8.99 3.89 -2.11
N LEU A 59 -9.87 4.01 -3.11
CA LEU A 59 -9.50 3.87 -4.52
C LEU A 59 -8.51 4.96 -4.94
N ILE A 60 -8.80 6.23 -4.64
CA ILE A 60 -7.92 7.36 -4.95
C ILE A 60 -6.53 7.15 -4.32
N ALA A 61 -6.50 6.76 -3.04
CA ALA A 61 -5.26 6.46 -2.34
C ALA A 61 -4.49 5.30 -3.00
N ASN A 62 -5.16 4.19 -3.33
CA ASN A 62 -4.51 3.04 -3.97
C ASN A 62 -3.98 3.36 -5.36
N VAL A 63 -4.73 4.10 -6.19
CA VAL A 63 -4.23 4.56 -7.50
C VAL A 63 -2.98 5.42 -7.34
N PHE A 64 -2.96 6.32 -6.35
CA PHE A 64 -1.76 7.07 -6.01
C PHE A 64 -0.59 6.18 -5.57
N PHE A 65 -0.85 5.10 -4.83
CA PHE A 65 0.18 4.13 -4.43
C PHE A 65 0.70 3.29 -5.60
N VAL A 66 -0.16 2.90 -6.55
CA VAL A 66 0.24 2.26 -7.82
C VAL A 66 1.19 3.16 -8.58
N PHE A 67 0.80 4.42 -8.77
CA PHE A 67 1.61 5.41 -9.48
C PHE A 67 2.95 5.64 -8.79
N THR A 68 2.97 5.80 -7.47
CA THR A 68 4.22 5.98 -6.71
C THR A 68 5.13 4.75 -6.79
N SER A 69 4.56 3.54 -6.77
CA SER A 69 5.32 2.29 -6.94
C SER A 69 5.93 2.19 -8.33
N TYR A 70 5.20 2.58 -9.37
CA TYR A 70 5.74 2.67 -10.72
C TYR A 70 6.89 3.69 -10.80
N LEU A 71 6.70 4.91 -10.29
CA LEU A 71 7.74 5.94 -10.28
C LEU A 71 8.99 5.48 -9.55
N TYR A 72 8.84 4.79 -8.41
CA TYR A 72 9.97 4.23 -7.69
C TYR A 72 10.84 3.34 -8.60
N LEU A 73 10.23 2.45 -9.40
CA LEU A 73 10.97 1.59 -10.33
C LEU A 73 11.71 2.40 -11.40
N VAL A 74 11.08 3.45 -11.93
CA VAL A 74 11.70 4.35 -12.92
C VAL A 74 12.94 5.03 -12.33
N TYR A 75 12.81 5.61 -11.14
CA TYR A 75 13.92 6.29 -10.45
C TYR A 75 15.02 5.31 -10.00
N LEU A 76 14.63 4.13 -9.52
CA LEU A 76 15.57 3.06 -9.15
C LEU A 76 16.39 2.57 -10.36
N LYS A 77 15.78 2.51 -11.55
CA LYS A 77 16.49 2.20 -12.81
C LYS A 77 17.54 3.26 -13.12
N ASN A 78 17.20 4.53 -12.92
CA ASN A 78 18.09 5.69 -13.14
C ASN A 78 19.15 5.86 -12.05
N GLY A 79 19.18 4.98 -11.04
CA GLY A 79 20.23 4.95 -10.02
C GLY A 79 20.03 5.92 -8.86
N PHE A 80 18.95 6.68 -8.83
CA PHE A 80 18.66 7.66 -7.78
C PHE A 80 17.17 7.69 -7.47
N VAL A 81 16.80 7.50 -6.19
CA VAL A 81 15.41 7.63 -5.73
C VAL A 81 15.23 8.94 -4.94
N PRO A 82 14.45 9.90 -5.46
CA PRO A 82 14.17 11.16 -4.78
C PRO A 82 13.66 10.99 -3.36
N THR A 83 14.04 11.91 -2.47
CA THR A 83 13.61 11.90 -1.06
C THR A 83 12.09 11.94 -0.91
N TRP A 84 11.39 12.70 -1.76
CA TRP A 84 9.92 12.80 -1.67
C TRP A 84 9.23 11.45 -1.91
N ILE A 85 9.70 10.61 -2.84
CA ILE A 85 9.15 9.26 -3.06
C ILE A 85 9.38 8.40 -1.82
N ARG A 86 10.56 8.50 -1.21
CA ARG A 86 10.91 7.75 0.00
C ARG A 86 10.03 8.17 1.18
N ILE A 87 9.70 9.45 1.30
CA ILE A 87 8.74 9.98 2.29
C ILE A 87 7.34 9.39 2.04
N VAL A 88 6.89 9.35 0.78
CA VAL A 88 5.58 8.73 0.44
C VAL A 88 5.54 7.27 0.86
N PHE A 89 6.59 6.48 0.66
CA PHE A 89 6.62 5.10 1.15
C PHE A 89 6.62 4.99 2.69
N GLY A 90 7.21 5.96 3.39
CA GLY A 90 7.09 6.06 4.84
C GLY A 90 5.65 6.34 5.28
N PHE A 91 4.96 7.22 4.57
CA PHE A 91 3.54 7.51 4.78
C PHE A 91 2.64 6.30 4.49
N ILE A 92 2.88 5.59 3.37
CA ILE A 92 2.19 4.33 3.03
C ILE A 92 2.40 3.30 4.15
N ALA A 93 3.63 3.12 4.62
CA ALA A 93 3.93 2.22 5.72
C ALA A 93 3.13 2.57 6.99
N PHE A 94 3.05 3.86 7.33
CA PHE A 94 2.29 4.35 8.47
C PHE A 94 0.78 4.11 8.33
N ILE A 95 0.19 4.38 7.16
CA ILE A 95 -1.23 4.07 6.90
C ILE A 95 -1.49 2.58 7.10
N PHE A 96 -0.66 1.71 6.52
CA PHE A 96 -0.86 0.26 6.65
C PHE A 96 -0.61 -0.25 8.08
N PHE A 97 0.25 0.41 8.84
CA PHE A 97 0.39 0.16 10.26
C PHE A 97 -0.90 0.50 11.02
N ILE A 98 -1.51 1.67 10.78
CA ILE A 98 -2.81 2.02 11.35
C ILE A 98 -3.89 1.04 10.90
N ASN A 99 -3.93 0.65 9.61
CA ASN A 99 -4.87 -0.36 9.13
C ASN A 99 -4.69 -1.70 9.82
N THR A 100 -3.47 -2.09 10.17
CA THR A 100 -3.21 -3.31 10.95
C THR A 100 -3.85 -3.22 12.33
N ILE A 101 -3.73 -2.06 13.00
CA ILE A 101 -4.41 -1.83 14.28
C ILE A 101 -5.93 -1.86 14.11
N GLY A 102 -6.47 -1.23 13.06
CA GLY A 102 -7.89 -1.25 12.73
C GLY A 102 -8.43 -2.67 12.50
N ASN A 103 -7.68 -3.49 11.76
CA ASN A 103 -8.03 -4.88 11.48
C ASN A 103 -7.97 -5.78 12.73
N LEU A 104 -7.05 -5.52 13.66
CA LEU A 104 -7.00 -6.23 14.95
C LEU A 104 -8.24 -5.98 15.81
N VAL A 105 -8.93 -4.85 15.63
CA VAL A 105 -10.17 -4.50 16.33
C VAL A 105 -11.41 -4.61 15.43
N ALA A 106 -11.30 -5.28 14.28
CA ALA A 106 -12.42 -5.49 13.37
C ALA A 106 -13.51 -6.38 14.00
N VAL A 107 -14.77 -6.17 13.60
CA VAL A 107 -15.91 -6.97 14.08
C VAL A 107 -15.96 -8.32 13.35
N THR A 108 -15.43 -8.39 12.13
CA THR A 108 -15.47 -9.57 11.27
C THR A 108 -14.22 -10.43 11.44
N ASN A 109 -14.39 -11.72 11.73
CA ASN A 109 -13.27 -12.67 11.85
C ASN A 109 -12.44 -12.80 10.56
N LEU A 110 -13.08 -12.58 9.41
CA LEU A 110 -12.41 -12.60 8.10
C LEU A 110 -11.32 -11.53 8.02
N GLU A 111 -11.62 -10.30 8.42
CA GLU A 111 -10.68 -9.20 8.36
C GLU A 111 -9.58 -9.33 9.42
N THR A 112 -9.96 -9.73 10.64
CA THR A 112 -8.98 -9.98 11.70
C THR A 112 -7.97 -11.05 11.28
N LEU A 113 -8.40 -12.12 10.61
CA LEU A 113 -7.55 -13.24 10.21
C LEU A 113 -6.77 -13.00 8.91
N LEU A 114 -7.38 -12.38 7.89
CA LEU A 114 -6.77 -12.22 6.57
C LEU A 114 -6.24 -10.82 6.33
N ALA A 115 -6.98 -9.77 6.69
CA ALA A 115 -6.56 -8.40 6.41
C ALA A 115 -5.40 -7.96 7.31
N THR A 116 -5.41 -8.34 8.60
CA THR A 116 -4.32 -8.03 9.55
C THR A 116 -2.92 -8.46 9.05
N PRO A 117 -2.66 -9.74 8.70
CA PRO A 117 -1.32 -10.14 8.25
C PRO A 117 -0.94 -9.45 6.93
N ILE A 118 -1.90 -9.19 6.05
CA ILE A 118 -1.66 -8.49 4.79
C ILE A 118 -1.23 -7.05 5.05
N THR A 119 -1.97 -6.30 5.88
CA THR A 119 -1.65 -4.90 6.17
C THR A 119 -0.36 -4.78 6.99
N ALA A 120 -0.08 -5.74 7.88
CA ALA A 120 1.18 -5.79 8.62
C ALA A 120 2.37 -6.01 7.66
N PHE A 121 2.23 -6.95 6.72
CA PHE A 121 3.22 -7.19 5.68
C PHE A 121 3.44 -5.94 4.82
N LEU A 122 2.36 -5.29 4.36
CA LEU A 122 2.45 -4.07 3.53
C LEU A 122 3.11 -2.91 4.26
N SER A 123 2.85 -2.76 5.56
CA SER A 123 3.52 -1.77 6.43
C SER A 123 5.04 -1.97 6.40
N VAL A 124 5.50 -3.18 6.74
CA VAL A 124 6.93 -3.50 6.81
C VAL A 124 7.60 -3.36 5.44
N VAL A 125 6.99 -3.94 4.41
CA VAL A 125 7.56 -3.96 3.06
C VAL A 125 7.66 -2.55 2.49
N SER A 126 6.66 -1.69 2.69
CA SER A 126 6.72 -0.28 2.28
C SER A 126 7.83 0.48 3.01
N PHE A 127 8.01 0.23 4.31
CA PHE A 127 9.08 0.86 5.10
C PHE A 127 10.48 0.52 4.57
N THR A 128 10.67 -0.66 3.98
CA THR A 128 11.97 -1.04 3.38
C THR A 128 12.40 -0.14 2.22
N LEU A 129 11.49 0.62 1.59
CA LEU A 129 11.80 1.52 0.48
C LEU A 129 12.23 2.93 0.92
N VAL A 130 12.08 3.27 2.21
CA VAL A 130 12.42 4.58 2.81
C VAL A 130 13.92 4.91 2.83
N PRO A 131 14.85 3.96 3.13
CA PRO A 131 16.26 4.28 3.22
C PRO A 131 16.82 4.86 1.91
N LYS A 132 17.81 5.75 2.02
CA LYS A 132 18.47 6.39 0.88
C LYS A 132 19.04 5.35 -0.09
N TYR A 133 18.85 5.58 -1.39
CA TYR A 133 19.43 4.75 -2.45
C TYR A 133 20.03 5.65 -3.53
N GLU A 134 21.33 5.47 -3.73
CA GLU A 134 22.12 6.07 -4.79
C GLU A 134 23.04 4.97 -5.32
N ASN A 135 23.14 4.84 -6.63
CA ASN A 135 24.04 3.88 -7.25
C ASN A 135 25.47 4.41 -7.08
N GLN A 136 26.35 3.65 -6.41
CA GLN A 136 27.74 4.06 -6.13
C GLN A 136 28.66 4.05 -7.36
N THR A 137 28.14 4.20 -8.58
CA THR A 137 28.91 4.13 -9.83
C THR A 137 29.32 5.50 -10.37
N SER A 138 29.36 6.54 -9.54
CA SER A 138 29.81 7.89 -9.94
C SER A 138 31.26 8.22 -9.54
N GLU A 139 32.06 7.22 -9.17
CA GLU A 139 33.51 7.37 -8.99
C GLU A 139 34.25 6.26 -9.74
N LEU A 140 34.35 6.41 -11.07
CA LEU A 140 35.39 5.83 -11.92
C LEU A 140 35.80 6.89 -12.95
#